data_AF-A0A9E4HY04-F1
#
_entry.id   AF-A0A9E4HY04-F1
#
_cell.length_a   1.000
_cell.length_b   1.000
_cell.length_c   1.000
_cell.angle_alpha   90.00
_cell.angle_beta   90.00
_cell.angle_gamma   90.00
#
_symmetry.space_group_name_H-M   'P 1'
#
loop_
_entity.id
_entity.type
_entity.pdbx_description
1 polymer ?
#
loop_
_entity_poly.entity_id
_entity_poly.type
_entity_poly.pdbx_seq_one_letter_code
_entity_poly.pdbx_strand_id
1 'polypeptide(L)'
;KAQLDSFVGLDQGLRAAPARATTEVPLRPNRVHPLWRTEQNNNLGINAPEVEWSFEPDADWIDITTVHKGGLFGSDYRMLFPGDGIDGIKRFLLDTLIAFGKRGLACQPAIVGVGIGGSKDTCMQLGKQAACLRVVGDRNPDPKIAELEDELMALGNSIGMGAMGFVGSSMVVDCNIEVGYTHTGGMPVSVHTFCLSSRRATARIHADGTITYRTDPQWFTPYMRREGVE
;
A
#
# COMPACT_ATOMS: atom_id res chain seq x y z
N LYS A 1 -4.32 27.54 12.65
CA LYS A 1 -3.71 26.32 13.25
C LYS A 1 -4.87 25.43 13.68
N ALA A 2 -4.90 24.16 13.28
CA ALA A 2 -5.90 23.22 13.82
C ALA A 2 -5.68 23.11 15.33
N GLN A 3 -6.74 23.16 16.12
CA GLN A 3 -6.69 22.83 17.55
C GLN A 3 -6.58 21.31 17.62
N LEU A 4 -5.44 20.77 18.07
CA LEU A 4 -5.18 19.31 18.17
C LEU A 4 -5.60 18.76 19.54
N ASP A 5 -6.54 19.43 20.21
CA ASP A 5 -7.03 19.11 21.55
C ASP A 5 -8.12 18.02 21.56
N SER A 6 -8.48 17.50 20.39
CA SER A 6 -9.49 16.45 20.22
C SER A 6 -9.24 15.58 18.99
N PHE A 7 -9.86 14.40 18.92
CA PHE A 7 -9.83 13.55 17.72
C PHE A 7 -10.42 14.26 16.48
N VAL A 8 -11.43 15.10 16.68
CA VAL A 8 -11.98 15.94 15.61
C VAL A 8 -10.96 16.97 15.14
N GLY A 9 -10.26 17.59 16.07
CA GLY A 9 -9.16 18.50 15.79
C GLY A 9 -8.01 17.85 15.01
N LEU A 10 -7.66 16.62 15.37
CA LEU A 10 -6.67 15.80 14.66
C LEU A 10 -7.14 15.48 13.22
N ASP A 11 -8.38 15.01 13.05
CA ASP A 11 -8.95 14.75 11.72
C ASP A 11 -8.98 16.00 10.84
N GLN A 12 -9.40 17.14 11.38
CA GLN A 12 -9.35 18.43 10.69
C GLN A 12 -7.92 18.82 10.29
N GLY A 13 -6.95 18.56 11.17
CA GLY A 13 -5.53 18.76 10.89
C GLY A 13 -5.03 17.90 9.74
N LEU A 14 -5.33 16.60 9.78
CA LEU A 14 -4.98 15.63 8.73
C LEU A 14 -5.63 15.98 7.39
N ARG A 15 -6.86 16.51 7.41
CA ARG A 15 -7.56 16.95 6.20
C ARG A 15 -7.04 18.28 5.66
N ALA A 16 -6.71 19.24 6.52
CA ALA A 16 -6.18 20.53 6.10
C ALA A 16 -4.75 20.41 5.53
N ALA A 17 -3.95 19.45 5.99
CA ALA A 17 -2.56 19.30 5.59
C ALA A 17 -2.37 19.07 4.07
N PRO A 18 -3.06 18.12 3.38
CA PRO A 18 -2.97 17.96 1.93
C PRO A 18 -3.42 19.20 1.14
N ALA A 19 -4.46 19.90 1.60
CA ALA A 19 -4.92 21.14 0.96
C ALA A 19 -3.83 22.21 1.01
N ARG A 20 -3.22 22.40 2.19
CA ARG A 20 -2.12 23.35 2.37
C ARG A 20 -0.90 22.97 1.55
N ALA A 21 -0.50 21.70 1.58
CA ALA A 21 0.62 21.17 0.81
C ALA A 21 0.41 21.30 -0.71
N THR A 22 -0.84 21.20 -1.18
CA THR A 22 -1.17 21.40 -2.60
C THR A 22 -0.75 22.77 -3.09
N THR A 23 -0.96 23.81 -2.27
CA THR A 23 -0.57 25.19 -2.60
C THR A 23 0.88 25.50 -2.24
N GLU A 24 1.36 25.07 -1.06
CA GLU A 24 2.70 25.39 -0.55
C GLU A 24 3.83 24.65 -1.28
N VAL A 25 3.60 23.41 -1.75
CA VAL A 25 4.58 22.53 -2.42
C VAL A 25 4.33 22.44 -3.94
N PRO A 26 3.64 23.43 -4.52
CA PRO A 26 2.90 23.37 -5.81
C PRO A 26 2.58 21.96 -6.35
N LEU A 27 1.77 21.17 -5.63
CA LEU A 27 1.34 19.86 -6.12
C LEU A 27 0.23 20.00 -7.16
N ARG A 28 0.19 19.09 -8.14
CA ARG A 28 -0.94 19.02 -9.08
C ARG A 28 -2.20 18.52 -8.35
N PRO A 29 -3.34 19.24 -8.41
CA PRO A 29 -4.63 18.71 -7.99
C PRO A 29 -5.04 17.56 -8.90
N ASN A 30 -5.25 16.37 -8.32
CA ASN A 30 -5.59 15.16 -9.06
C ASN A 30 -6.86 14.46 -8.53
N ARG A 31 -7.54 15.04 -7.54
CA ARG A 31 -8.83 14.52 -7.04
C ARG A 31 -9.99 15.23 -7.70
N VAL A 32 -10.91 14.43 -8.23
CA VAL A 32 -12.13 14.89 -8.89
C VAL A 32 -13.32 14.09 -8.37
N HIS A 33 -14.52 14.66 -8.45
CA HIS A 33 -15.75 13.90 -8.26
C HIS A 33 -15.86 12.80 -9.34
N PRO A 34 -16.10 11.53 -8.99
CA PRO A 34 -16.01 10.42 -9.94
C PRO A 34 -17.03 10.48 -11.09
N LEU A 35 -18.19 11.12 -10.87
CA LEU A 35 -19.25 11.22 -11.88
C LEU A 35 -19.19 12.51 -12.73
N TRP A 36 -18.72 13.62 -12.16
CA TRP A 36 -18.81 14.95 -12.81
C TRP A 36 -17.47 15.57 -13.09
N ARG A 37 -16.38 14.93 -12.63
CA ARG A 37 -15.00 15.38 -12.83
C ARG A 37 -14.69 16.75 -12.22
N THR A 38 -15.59 17.31 -11.39
CA THR A 38 -15.37 18.56 -10.67
C THR A 38 -14.27 18.40 -9.63
N GLU A 39 -13.42 19.40 -9.50
CA GLU A 39 -12.26 19.41 -8.60
C GLU A 39 -12.30 20.63 -7.68
N GLN A 40 -11.59 20.56 -6.56
CA GLN A 40 -11.60 21.60 -5.52
C GLN A 40 -10.24 22.31 -5.37
N ASN A 41 -9.32 22.08 -6.31
CA ASN A 41 -7.98 22.64 -6.39
C ASN A 41 -7.12 22.45 -5.13
N ASN A 42 -7.38 21.40 -4.35
CA ASN A 42 -6.75 21.17 -3.06
C ASN A 42 -6.46 19.69 -2.75
N ASN A 43 -6.59 18.79 -3.74
CA ASN A 43 -6.44 17.34 -3.59
C ASN A 43 -7.36 16.69 -2.53
N LEU A 44 -8.45 17.35 -2.14
CA LEU A 44 -9.46 16.82 -1.22
C LEU A 44 -10.80 16.57 -1.94
N GLY A 45 -11.73 15.98 -1.19
CA GLY A 45 -13.07 15.64 -1.64
C GLY A 45 -13.84 14.88 -0.56
N ILE A 46 -14.96 14.27 -0.96
CA ILE A 46 -15.69 13.32 -0.13
C ILE A 46 -14.77 12.11 0.12
N ASN A 47 -14.65 11.67 1.38
CA ASN A 47 -13.79 10.56 1.81
C ASN A 47 -12.29 10.74 1.53
N ALA A 48 -11.81 11.99 1.39
CA ALA A 48 -10.40 12.30 1.21
C ALA A 48 -9.88 13.31 2.25
N PRO A 49 -8.66 13.11 2.80
CA PRO A 49 -7.76 11.98 2.54
C PRO A 49 -8.29 10.68 3.17
N GLU A 50 -7.90 9.53 2.63
CA GLU A 50 -8.10 8.25 3.31
C GLU A 50 -7.10 8.17 4.48
N VAL A 51 -7.61 7.96 5.69
CA VAL A 51 -6.81 7.83 6.92
C VAL A 51 -7.02 6.43 7.47
N GLU A 52 -5.91 5.72 7.69
CA GLU A 52 -5.88 4.39 8.29
C GLU A 52 -5.18 4.50 9.64
N TRP A 53 -5.68 3.77 10.64
CA TRP A 53 -5.14 3.78 12.00
C TRP A 53 -4.57 2.42 12.35
N SER A 54 -3.39 2.42 12.93
CA SER A 54 -2.81 1.28 13.64
C SER A 54 -2.47 1.74 15.06
N PHE A 55 -2.40 0.81 15.99
CA PHE A 55 -2.10 1.07 17.39
C PHE A 55 -0.88 0.24 17.77
N GLU A 56 -0.08 0.75 18.70
CA GLU A 56 1.06 0.05 19.29
C GLU A 56 0.93 0.16 20.82
N PRO A 57 1.05 -0.94 21.58
CA PRO A 57 1.04 -0.91 23.04
C PRO A 57 2.18 -0.05 23.57
N ASP A 58 1.93 0.60 24.70
CA ASP A 58 2.92 1.39 25.43
C ASP A 58 3.59 2.51 24.60
N ALA A 59 2.99 2.89 23.47
CA ALA A 59 3.46 3.99 22.65
C ALA A 59 3.12 5.33 23.29
N ASP A 60 4.15 6.13 23.57
CA ASP A 60 4.07 7.54 23.95
C ASP A 60 4.29 8.48 22.76
N TRP A 61 4.10 7.95 21.55
CA TRP A 61 4.34 8.63 20.28
C TRP A 61 3.24 8.35 19.26
N ILE A 62 3.17 9.18 18.22
CA ILE A 62 2.31 8.98 17.04
C ILE A 62 3.18 8.99 15.78
N ASP A 63 3.12 7.94 14.98
CA ASP A 63 3.69 7.92 13.64
C ASP A 63 2.66 8.39 12.62
N ILE A 64 2.98 9.47 11.90
CA ILE A 64 2.21 9.93 10.75
C ILE A 64 2.97 9.53 9.49
N THR A 65 2.44 8.52 8.81
CA THR A 65 2.97 8.08 7.51
C THR A 65 2.10 8.63 6.39
N THR A 66 2.72 9.38 5.49
CA THR A 66 2.06 9.86 4.26
C THR A 66 2.50 9.03 3.08
N VAL A 67 1.55 8.63 2.23
CA VAL A 67 1.83 7.91 0.97
C VAL A 67 1.17 8.67 -0.17
N HIS A 68 1.99 9.16 -1.12
CA HIS A 68 1.50 9.90 -2.28
C HIS A 68 1.34 8.97 -3.48
N LYS A 69 0.22 8.26 -3.50
CA LYS A 69 -0.04 7.22 -4.50
C LYS A 69 -0.60 7.81 -5.81
N GLY A 70 -0.09 7.33 -6.95
CA GLY A 70 -0.53 7.74 -8.29
C GLY A 70 -1.81 7.03 -8.73
N GLY A 71 -2.57 7.61 -9.65
CA GLY A 71 -4.00 7.30 -9.84
C GLY A 71 -4.40 5.87 -10.22
N LEU A 72 -3.59 5.09 -10.93
CA LEU A 72 -4.00 3.77 -11.45
C LEU A 72 -3.60 2.58 -10.58
N PHE A 73 -2.62 2.76 -9.68
CA PHE A 73 -2.14 1.81 -8.65
C PHE A 73 -1.71 0.41 -9.14
N GLY A 74 -1.89 0.06 -10.42
CA GLY A 74 -1.70 -1.29 -10.95
C GLY A 74 -2.35 -2.34 -10.06
N SER A 75 -3.60 -2.12 -9.66
CA SER A 75 -4.27 -2.94 -8.65
C SER A 75 -5.36 -3.80 -9.25
N ASP A 76 -5.45 -5.04 -8.79
CA ASP A 76 -6.50 -5.98 -9.19
C ASP A 76 -6.86 -6.91 -8.03
N TYR A 77 -8.00 -7.58 -8.18
CA TYR A 77 -8.54 -8.51 -7.21
C TYR A 77 -9.07 -9.78 -7.88
N ARG A 78 -8.80 -10.94 -7.28
CA ARG A 78 -9.42 -12.20 -7.66
C ARG A 78 -9.86 -12.96 -6.41
N MET A 79 -11.08 -13.51 -6.44
CA MET A 79 -11.48 -14.54 -5.48
C MET A 79 -10.98 -15.88 -6.03
N LEU A 80 -10.03 -16.51 -5.34
CA LEU A 80 -9.58 -17.86 -5.65
C LEU A 80 -10.33 -18.89 -4.80
N PHE A 81 -10.36 -20.12 -5.29
CA PHE A 81 -10.72 -21.26 -4.46
C PHE A 81 -9.49 -21.73 -3.67
N PRO A 82 -9.65 -22.30 -2.46
CA PRO A 82 -8.53 -22.86 -1.72
C PRO A 82 -7.70 -23.88 -2.53
N GLY A 83 -8.37 -24.66 -3.40
CA GLY A 83 -7.72 -25.63 -4.29
C GLY A 83 -6.84 -25.02 -5.37
N ASP A 84 -6.97 -23.73 -5.68
CA ASP A 84 -6.05 -23.05 -6.62
C ASP A 84 -4.64 -22.90 -6.01
N GLY A 85 -4.57 -22.79 -4.67
CA GLY A 85 -3.33 -22.72 -3.91
C GLY A 85 -2.36 -21.63 -4.37
N ILE A 86 -1.07 -21.88 -4.12
CA ILE A 86 0.04 -20.97 -4.47
C ILE A 86 0.13 -20.77 -5.99
N ASP A 87 -0.13 -21.81 -6.78
CA ASP A 87 -0.08 -21.70 -8.25
C ASP A 87 -1.18 -20.75 -8.78
N GLY A 88 -2.34 -20.73 -8.14
CA GLY A 88 -3.39 -19.75 -8.41
C GLY A 88 -2.94 -18.31 -8.17
N ILE A 89 -2.23 -18.08 -7.07
CA ILE A 89 -1.65 -16.77 -6.73
C ILE A 89 -0.61 -16.36 -7.77
N LYS A 90 0.31 -17.26 -8.14
CA LYS A 90 1.32 -17.01 -9.18
C LYS A 90 0.70 -16.65 -10.52
N ARG A 91 -0.31 -17.42 -10.97
CA ARG A 91 -1.04 -17.13 -12.21
C ARG A 91 -1.72 -15.76 -12.14
N PHE A 92 -2.37 -15.44 -11.03
CA PHE A 92 -3.02 -14.14 -10.85
C PHE A 92 -2.01 -12.99 -10.88
N LEU A 93 -0.88 -13.12 -10.19
CA LEU A 93 0.21 -12.13 -10.25
C LEU A 93 0.67 -11.89 -11.69
N LEU A 94 0.94 -12.97 -12.45
CA LEU A 94 1.37 -12.88 -13.84
C LEU A 94 0.32 -12.18 -14.72
N ASP A 95 -0.95 -12.58 -14.59
CA ASP A 95 -2.06 -11.95 -15.31
C ASP A 95 -2.09 -10.44 -15.05
N THR A 96 -1.98 -10.03 -13.79
CA THR A 96 -1.94 -8.63 -13.37
C THR A 96 -0.72 -7.92 -13.96
N LEU A 97 0.50 -8.45 -13.76
CA LEU A 97 1.72 -7.82 -14.28
C LEU A 97 1.67 -7.65 -15.80
N ILE A 98 1.19 -8.65 -16.55
CA ILE A 98 1.05 -8.55 -18.00
C ILE A 98 0.01 -7.48 -18.39
N ALA A 99 -1.14 -7.45 -17.71
CA ALA A 99 -2.22 -6.52 -18.02
C ALA A 99 -1.84 -5.05 -17.76
N PHE A 100 -1.22 -4.76 -16.62
CA PHE A 100 -0.81 -3.40 -16.26
C PHE A 100 0.54 -3.01 -16.89
N GLY A 101 1.46 -3.97 -17.01
CA GLY A 101 2.80 -3.79 -17.55
C GLY A 101 2.76 -3.32 -19.00
N LYS A 102 2.07 -4.05 -19.87
CA LYS A 102 1.94 -3.71 -21.31
C LYS A 102 1.35 -2.32 -21.57
N ARG A 103 0.52 -1.83 -20.65
CA ARG A 103 -0.21 -0.56 -20.77
C ARG A 103 0.49 0.60 -20.05
N GLY A 104 1.63 0.35 -19.39
CA GLY A 104 2.35 1.34 -18.60
C GLY A 104 1.58 1.88 -17.39
N LEU A 105 0.57 1.14 -16.90
CA LEU A 105 -0.38 1.63 -15.89
C LEU A 105 0.18 1.59 -14.46
N ALA A 106 1.31 0.93 -14.25
CA ALA A 106 2.01 0.83 -12.97
C ALA A 106 3.36 1.57 -12.95
N CYS A 107 3.73 2.25 -14.04
CA CYS A 107 5.06 2.88 -14.26
C CYS A 107 6.21 2.05 -13.69
N GLN A 108 6.24 0.75 -14.00
CA GLN A 108 7.27 -0.19 -13.56
C GLN A 108 8.68 0.28 -14.00
N PRO A 109 9.76 -0.01 -13.25
CA PRO A 109 9.86 -0.94 -12.12
C PRO A 109 9.03 -0.51 -10.91
N ALA A 110 8.35 -1.45 -10.26
CA ALA A 110 7.46 -1.15 -9.15
C ALA A 110 7.67 -2.12 -7.98
N ILE A 111 7.39 -1.65 -6.76
CA ILE A 111 7.24 -2.53 -5.59
C ILE A 111 5.85 -3.16 -5.68
N VAL A 112 5.76 -4.48 -5.62
CA VAL A 112 4.51 -5.21 -5.68
C VAL A 112 4.08 -5.58 -4.26
N GLY A 113 2.82 -5.34 -3.94
CA GLY A 113 2.19 -5.83 -2.71
C GLY A 113 1.09 -6.83 -3.06
N VAL A 114 1.06 -7.95 -2.35
CA VAL A 114 0.05 -9.00 -2.51
C VAL A 114 -0.68 -9.14 -1.18
N GLY A 115 -1.99 -8.92 -1.18
CA GLY A 115 -2.85 -9.16 -0.03
C GLY A 115 -3.55 -10.49 -0.17
N ILE A 116 -3.51 -11.35 0.85
CA ILE A 116 -4.15 -12.68 0.79
C ILE A 116 -5.07 -12.86 2.01
N GLY A 117 -6.29 -13.30 1.75
CA GLY A 117 -7.27 -13.65 2.78
C GLY A 117 -8.00 -12.45 3.39
N GLY A 118 -8.51 -12.60 4.62
CA GLY A 118 -9.48 -11.67 5.19
C GLY A 118 -10.81 -11.66 4.42
N SER A 119 -11.56 -10.56 4.56
CA SER A 119 -12.65 -10.18 3.65
C SER A 119 -12.09 -9.46 2.41
N LYS A 120 -12.91 -9.22 1.38
CA LYS A 120 -12.46 -8.53 0.16
C LYS A 120 -11.87 -7.15 0.43
N ASP A 121 -12.47 -6.37 1.32
CA ASP A 121 -11.97 -5.06 1.76
C ASP A 121 -10.63 -5.17 2.51
N THR A 122 -10.53 -6.10 3.46
CA THR A 122 -9.28 -6.38 4.19
C THR A 122 -8.16 -6.80 3.24
N CYS A 123 -8.45 -7.71 2.30
CA CYS A 123 -7.50 -8.19 1.28
C CYS A 123 -6.93 -7.04 0.44
N MET A 124 -7.78 -6.12 -0.02
CA MET A 124 -7.34 -4.94 -0.78
C MET A 124 -6.50 -3.99 0.07
N GLN A 125 -6.85 -3.83 1.36
CA GLN A 125 -6.09 -3.01 2.28
C GLN A 125 -4.69 -3.61 2.55
N LEU A 126 -4.61 -4.90 2.86
CA LEU A 126 -3.35 -5.62 3.08
C LEU A 126 -2.42 -5.51 1.88
N GLY A 127 -2.91 -5.76 0.66
CA GLY A 127 -2.11 -5.65 -0.56
C GLY A 127 -1.62 -4.23 -0.82
N LYS A 128 -2.48 -3.22 -0.61
CA LYS A 128 -2.09 -1.80 -0.69
C LYS A 128 -1.00 -1.47 0.35
N GLN A 129 -1.18 -1.88 1.60
CA GLN A 129 -0.24 -1.63 2.68
C GLN A 129 1.09 -2.35 2.45
N ALA A 130 1.08 -3.61 1.99
CA ALA A 130 2.28 -4.37 1.62
C ALA A 130 3.10 -3.65 0.53
N ALA A 131 2.43 -3.15 -0.51
CA ALA A 131 3.09 -2.39 -1.58
C ALA A 131 3.61 -1.02 -1.10
N CYS A 132 2.86 -0.35 -0.21
CA CYS A 132 3.10 1.05 0.11
C CYS A 132 3.91 1.28 1.37
N LEU A 133 3.91 0.38 2.34
CA LEU A 133 4.39 0.62 3.71
C LEU A 133 5.60 -0.23 4.08
N ARG A 134 5.78 -1.41 3.47
CA ARG A 134 7.03 -2.17 3.60
C ARG A 134 8.13 -1.54 2.75
N VAL A 135 9.37 -1.57 3.23
CA VAL A 135 10.55 -1.07 2.49
C VAL A 135 11.08 -2.16 1.56
N VAL A 136 11.86 -1.78 0.54
CA VAL A 136 12.56 -2.76 -0.29
C VAL A 136 13.55 -3.55 0.58
N GLY A 137 13.53 -4.87 0.47
CA GLY A 137 14.34 -5.80 1.27
C GLY A 137 13.74 -6.16 2.63
N ASP A 138 12.58 -5.62 2.99
CA ASP A 138 11.82 -6.06 4.16
C ASP A 138 11.14 -7.40 3.83
N ARG A 139 11.36 -8.42 4.66
CA ARG A 139 10.82 -9.78 4.45
C ARG A 139 9.83 -10.14 5.54
N ASN A 140 8.82 -10.91 5.17
CA ASN A 140 7.78 -11.30 6.11
C ASN A 140 8.40 -12.11 7.27
N PRO A 141 7.98 -11.91 8.53
CA PRO A 141 8.48 -12.70 9.65
C PRO A 141 8.17 -14.20 9.54
N ASP A 142 7.11 -14.60 8.81
CA ASP A 142 6.88 -16.00 8.46
C ASP A 142 7.84 -16.42 7.32
N PRO A 143 8.77 -17.37 7.57
CA PRO A 143 9.76 -17.78 6.58
C PRO A 143 9.15 -18.41 5.32
N LYS A 144 7.96 -19.00 5.39
CA LYS A 144 7.27 -19.54 4.20
C LYS A 144 6.70 -18.43 3.34
N ILE A 145 6.23 -17.35 3.97
CA ILE A 145 5.75 -16.17 3.24
C ILE A 145 6.93 -15.43 2.62
N ALA A 146 8.04 -15.28 3.35
CA ALA A 146 9.26 -14.67 2.83
C ALA A 146 9.85 -15.43 1.62
N GLU A 147 9.84 -16.77 1.65
CA GLU A 147 10.24 -17.57 0.50
C GLU A 147 9.34 -17.32 -0.73
N LEU A 148 8.03 -17.21 -0.50
CA LEU A 148 7.08 -16.89 -1.57
C LEU A 148 7.24 -15.46 -2.09
N GLU A 149 7.56 -14.48 -1.24
CA GLU A 149 7.90 -13.10 -1.64
C GLU A 149 9.04 -13.10 -2.68
N ASP A 150 10.13 -13.80 -2.39
CA ASP A 150 11.27 -13.91 -3.28
C ASP A 150 10.93 -14.67 -4.58
N GLU A 151 10.13 -15.74 -4.48
CA GLU A 151 9.66 -16.49 -5.64
C GLU A 151 8.78 -15.64 -6.57
N LEU A 152 7.84 -14.87 -6.01
CA LEU A 152 6.96 -13.98 -6.77
C LEU A 152 7.74 -12.82 -7.42
N MET A 153 8.75 -12.28 -6.72
CA MET A 153 9.65 -11.27 -7.28
C MET A 153 10.44 -11.84 -8.47
N ALA A 154 11.04 -13.02 -8.32
CA ALA A 154 11.78 -13.68 -9.38
C ALA A 154 10.87 -13.99 -10.59
N LEU A 155 9.68 -14.51 -10.33
CA LEU A 155 8.67 -14.81 -11.34
C LEU A 155 8.25 -13.56 -12.11
N GLY A 156 7.97 -12.45 -11.42
CA GLY A 156 7.61 -11.19 -12.06
C GLY A 156 8.72 -10.61 -12.95
N ASN A 157 9.98 -10.94 -12.65
CA ASN A 157 11.14 -10.52 -13.44
C ASN A 157 11.53 -11.49 -14.56
N SER A 158 10.95 -12.70 -14.60
CA SER A 158 11.24 -13.69 -15.64
C SER A 158 10.30 -13.64 -16.85
N ILE A 159 9.30 -12.74 -16.87
CA ILE A 159 8.25 -12.68 -17.91
C ILE A 159 8.69 -11.99 -19.22
N GLY A 160 9.93 -11.50 -19.30
CA GLY A 160 10.43 -10.78 -20.47
C GLY A 160 9.95 -9.33 -20.60
N MET A 161 9.41 -8.76 -19.52
CA MET A 161 9.06 -7.33 -19.43
C MET A 161 9.95 -6.62 -18.41
N GLY A 162 10.37 -5.41 -18.76
CA GLY A 162 11.15 -4.52 -17.91
C GLY A 162 10.49 -3.16 -17.69
N ALA A 163 11.32 -2.13 -17.54
CA ALA A 163 10.87 -0.76 -17.29
C ALA A 163 9.80 -0.32 -18.30
N MET A 164 8.74 0.33 -17.80
CA MET A 164 7.58 0.80 -18.55
C MET A 164 6.90 -0.24 -19.47
N GLY A 165 7.22 -1.53 -19.32
CA GLY A 165 6.63 -2.62 -20.10
C GLY A 165 7.38 -2.91 -21.40
N PHE A 166 8.56 -2.30 -21.58
CA PHE A 166 9.46 -2.65 -22.67
C PHE A 166 10.01 -4.07 -22.51
N VAL A 167 10.46 -4.66 -23.62
CA VAL A 167 11.12 -5.97 -23.61
C VAL A 167 12.36 -5.91 -22.73
N GLY A 168 12.48 -6.82 -21.77
CA GLY A 168 13.61 -6.86 -20.84
C GLY A 168 13.29 -7.60 -19.55
N SER A 169 13.95 -7.21 -18.46
CA SER A 169 13.72 -7.72 -17.11
C SER A 169 13.57 -6.55 -16.13
N SER A 170 13.40 -6.86 -14.84
CA SER A 170 13.39 -5.87 -13.75
C SER A 170 12.11 -5.03 -13.72
N MET A 171 10.96 -5.65 -13.99
CA MET A 171 9.63 -5.05 -13.81
C MET A 171 9.25 -4.93 -12.33
N VAL A 172 9.70 -5.86 -11.49
CA VAL A 172 9.38 -5.94 -10.07
C VAL A 172 10.65 -5.61 -9.28
N VAL A 173 10.63 -4.48 -8.55
CA VAL A 173 11.75 -4.08 -7.68
C VAL A 173 11.80 -4.95 -6.44
N ASP A 174 10.63 -5.23 -5.87
CA ASP A 174 10.44 -6.09 -4.72
C ASP A 174 8.98 -6.58 -4.68
N CYS A 175 8.73 -7.69 -3.97
CA CYS A 175 7.40 -8.22 -3.75
C CYS A 175 7.17 -8.49 -2.26
N ASN A 176 6.12 -7.89 -1.70
CA ASN A 176 5.75 -8.04 -0.29
C ASN A 176 4.37 -8.69 -0.18
N ILE A 177 4.23 -9.65 0.71
CA ILE A 177 2.98 -10.39 0.96
C ILE A 177 2.51 -10.10 2.38
N GLU A 178 1.23 -9.80 2.51
CA GLU A 178 0.55 -9.68 3.78
C GLU A 178 -0.73 -10.49 3.81
N VAL A 179 -0.98 -11.14 4.93
CA VAL A 179 -1.99 -12.19 5.06
C VAL A 179 -2.97 -11.87 6.18
N GLY A 180 -4.22 -12.22 5.96
CA GLY A 180 -5.26 -12.29 6.98
C GLY A 180 -5.98 -13.62 6.88
N TYR A 181 -6.41 -14.19 8.00
CA TYR A 181 -7.18 -15.43 7.95
C TYR A 181 -8.51 -15.21 7.22
N THR A 182 -8.98 -16.23 6.50
CA THR A 182 -10.16 -16.13 5.64
C THR A 182 -11.11 -17.30 5.81
N HIS A 183 -12.32 -17.17 5.25
CA HIS A 183 -13.32 -18.23 5.30
C HIS A 183 -12.88 -19.43 4.46
N THR A 184 -13.06 -20.65 4.96
CA THR A 184 -12.57 -21.90 4.33
C THR A 184 -13.05 -22.11 2.89
N GLY A 185 -14.16 -21.50 2.50
CA GLY A 185 -14.72 -21.58 1.15
C GLY A 185 -14.09 -20.66 0.10
N GLY A 186 -13.25 -19.70 0.46
CA GLY A 186 -12.69 -18.74 -0.49
C GLY A 186 -11.36 -18.16 -0.05
N MET A 187 -10.54 -17.79 -1.02
CA MET A 187 -9.23 -17.19 -0.81
C MET A 187 -9.16 -15.87 -1.60
N PRO A 188 -9.57 -14.74 -1.00
CA PRO A 188 -9.37 -13.42 -1.57
C PRO A 188 -7.89 -13.15 -1.84
N VAL A 189 -7.55 -12.67 -3.04
CA VAL A 189 -6.19 -12.24 -3.37
C VAL A 189 -6.25 -10.90 -4.11
N SER A 190 -5.40 -9.96 -3.69
CA SER A 190 -5.21 -8.67 -4.32
C SER A 190 -3.75 -8.49 -4.71
N VAL A 191 -3.52 -7.78 -5.81
CA VAL A 191 -2.18 -7.35 -6.21
C VAL A 191 -2.23 -5.84 -6.35
N HIS A 192 -1.19 -5.16 -5.88
CA HIS A 192 -1.03 -3.72 -5.92
C HIS A 192 0.39 -3.37 -6.32
N THR A 193 0.60 -2.21 -6.94
CA THR A 193 1.93 -1.74 -7.31
C THR A 193 2.21 -0.36 -6.72
N PHE A 194 3.41 -0.14 -6.19
CA PHE A 194 3.96 1.18 -5.89
C PHE A 194 4.96 1.52 -6.97
N CYS A 195 4.50 2.37 -7.89
CA CYS A 195 5.20 2.73 -9.11
C CYS A 195 6.56 3.40 -8.83
N LEU A 196 7.35 3.61 -9.89
CA LEU A 196 8.65 4.27 -9.83
C LEU A 196 8.67 5.59 -9.03
N SER A 197 7.54 6.31 -8.97
CA SER A 197 7.36 7.46 -8.08
C SER A 197 6.88 7.02 -6.68
N SER A 198 7.63 6.10 -6.05
CA SER A 198 7.33 5.54 -4.74
C SER A 198 7.58 6.59 -3.64
N ARG A 199 6.55 7.37 -3.32
CA ARG A 199 6.63 8.53 -2.43
C ARG A 199 5.98 8.23 -1.08
N ARG A 200 6.81 8.09 -0.06
CA ARG A 200 6.40 7.88 1.33
C ARG A 200 7.30 8.66 2.27
N ALA A 201 6.74 9.16 3.35
CA ALA A 201 7.50 9.75 4.46
C ALA A 201 6.79 9.47 5.78
N THR A 202 7.58 9.18 6.82
CA THR A 202 7.07 8.96 8.18
C THR A 202 7.69 9.99 9.12
N ALA A 203 6.85 10.61 9.93
CA ALA A 203 7.26 11.45 11.05
C ALA A 203 6.68 10.90 12.35
N ARG A 204 7.54 10.64 13.32
CA ARG A 204 7.17 10.30 14.69
C ARG A 204 7.11 11.55 15.53
N ILE A 205 5.98 11.77 16.19
CA ILE A 205 5.77 12.85 17.16
C ILE A 205 5.74 12.21 18.55
N HIS A 206 6.69 12.56 19.40
CA HIS A 206 6.77 12.07 20.78
C HIS A 206 5.92 12.92 21.73
N ALA A 207 5.60 12.39 22.91
CA ALA A 207 4.80 13.09 23.93
C ALA A 207 5.38 14.43 24.38
N ASP A 208 6.71 14.59 24.34
CA ASP A 208 7.41 15.83 24.65
C ASP A 208 7.37 16.88 23.51
N GLY A 209 6.74 16.53 22.38
CA GLY A 209 6.62 17.38 21.19
C GLY A 209 7.82 17.30 20.24
N THR A 210 8.84 16.49 20.53
CA THR A 210 9.95 16.28 19.61
C THR A 210 9.50 15.46 18.39
N ILE A 211 10.09 15.76 17.23
CA ILE A 211 9.75 15.11 15.96
C ILE A 211 10.99 14.39 15.42
N THR A 212 10.83 13.11 15.08
CA THR A 212 11.87 12.33 14.41
C THR A 212 11.36 11.80 13.07
N TYR A 213 12.17 11.94 12.02
CA TYR A 213 11.82 11.49 10.67
C TYR A 213 12.41 10.12 10.40
N ARG A 214 11.63 9.25 9.75
CA ARG A 214 12.03 7.86 9.44
C ARG A 214 11.65 7.50 8.00
N THR A 215 12.45 6.63 7.39
CA THR A 215 12.24 6.09 6.03
C THR A 215 11.37 4.83 6.02
N ASP A 216 11.50 4.02 7.06
CA ASP A 216 10.70 2.82 7.31
C ASP A 216 9.55 3.14 8.28
N PRO A 217 8.28 3.01 7.84
CA PRO A 217 7.11 3.17 8.70
C PRO A 217 6.98 2.11 9.79
N GLN A 218 7.58 0.91 9.61
CA GLN A 218 7.38 -0.24 10.49
C GLN A 218 5.90 -0.53 10.78
N TRP A 219 5.06 -0.49 9.75
CA TRP A 219 3.59 -0.56 9.90
C TRP A 219 3.09 -1.92 10.43
N PHE A 220 3.75 -3.01 10.03
CA PHE A 220 3.36 -4.37 10.39
C PHE A 220 4.11 -4.87 11.62
N THR A 221 3.89 -4.22 12.77
CA THR A 221 4.46 -4.62 14.06
C THR A 221 3.88 -5.96 14.53
N PRO A 222 4.55 -6.67 15.47
CA PRO A 222 3.98 -7.86 16.09
C PRO A 222 2.57 -7.62 16.65
N TYR A 223 2.34 -6.46 17.26
CA TYR A 223 1.02 -6.09 17.79
C TYR A 223 -0.01 -5.80 16.68
N MET A 224 0.40 -5.24 15.54
CA MET A 224 -0.50 -5.05 14.40
C MET A 224 -0.93 -6.40 13.78
N ARG A 225 -0.03 -7.39 13.73
CA ARG A 225 -0.29 -8.71 13.13
C ARG A 225 -1.27 -9.56 13.93
N ARG A 226 -1.34 -9.41 15.26
CA ARG A 226 -2.33 -10.06 16.15
C ARG A 226 -2.53 -11.54 15.84
N GLU A 227 -1.43 -12.30 15.83
CA GLU A 227 -1.44 -13.73 15.46
C GLU A 227 -2.32 -14.59 16.40
N GLY A 228 -2.70 -14.06 17.56
CA GLY A 228 -3.58 -14.70 18.53
C GLY A 228 -4.30 -13.68 19.44
N VAL A 229 -4.91 -14.20 20.50
CA VAL A 229 -5.69 -13.45 21.51
C VAL A 229 -4.91 -13.24 22.83
N GLU A 230 -3.61 -13.51 22.84
CA GLU A 230 -2.71 -13.19 23.96
C GLU A 230 -2.09 -11.80 23.79
#